data_AF-A0A166AN98-F1
#
_entry.id   AF-A0A166AN98-F1
#
_cell.length_a   1.000
_cell.length_b   1.000
_cell.length_c   1.000
_cell.angle_alpha   90.00
_cell.angle_beta   90.00
_cell.angle_gamma   90.00
#
_symmetry.space_group_name_H-M   'P 1'
#
loop_
_entity.id
_entity.type
_entity.pdbx_description
1 polymer ?
#
loop_
_entity_poly.entity_id
_entity_poly.type
_entity_poly.pdbx_seq_one_letter_code
_entity_poly.pdbx_strand_id
1 'polypeptide(L)'
;MTPRTEELNAVYIFDSDLFHGDPLENRNTLRDHLDGCYLAVDAERRLLANELPELLNSTQYTKVCSFFDRNKTIFAWHYTMYARRDSDGPTNKIASILNGGKTVRGPAVILKDCPASSWDTTDLTVNVDDVAATIWWYWKSGRDVEREFGEHTLIRILGTETDGR
;
A
#
# COMPACT_ATOMS: atom_id res chain seq x y z
N MET A 1 -16.74 3.16 24.90
CA MET A 1 -16.15 3.90 23.76
C MET A 1 -14.68 3.56 23.76
N THR A 2 -14.21 2.85 22.73
CA THR A 2 -12.78 2.57 22.53
C THR A 2 -12.09 3.91 22.22
N PRO A 3 -10.98 4.25 22.88
CA PRO A 3 -10.25 5.48 22.57
C PRO A 3 -9.80 5.47 21.10
N ARG A 4 -10.07 6.58 20.40
CA ARG A 4 -9.70 6.79 19.00
C ARG A 4 -8.34 7.48 18.97
N THR A 5 -7.36 6.87 18.32
CA THR A 5 -6.05 7.48 18.06
C THR A 5 -5.86 7.55 16.55
N GLU A 6 -5.54 8.74 16.02
CA GLU A 6 -5.23 8.93 14.60
C GLU A 6 -3.71 8.82 14.38
N GLU A 7 -3.29 8.01 13.42
CA GLU A 7 -1.88 7.77 13.11
C GLU A 7 -1.63 7.89 11.60
N LEU A 8 -0.46 8.43 11.19
CA LEU A 8 -0.03 8.48 9.78
C LEU A 8 0.34 7.07 9.30
N ASN A 9 -0.67 6.28 8.93
CA ASN A 9 -0.57 4.84 8.68
C ASN A 9 -1.04 4.43 7.28
N ALA A 10 -1.36 5.41 6.44
CA ALA A 10 -1.86 5.19 5.10
C ALA A 10 -1.27 6.20 4.10
N VAL A 11 -1.22 5.78 2.83
CA VAL A 11 -0.91 6.67 1.70
C VAL A 11 -2.04 6.60 0.70
N TYR A 12 -2.68 7.74 0.45
CA TYR A 12 -3.69 7.87 -0.57
C TYR A 12 -3.06 8.18 -1.92
N ILE A 13 -3.54 7.52 -2.95
CA ILE A 13 -3.12 7.70 -4.34
C ILE A 13 -4.25 8.42 -5.07
N PHE A 14 -3.99 9.65 -5.47
CA PHE A 14 -4.92 10.39 -6.31
C PHE A 14 -5.05 9.72 -7.68
N ASP A 15 -6.26 9.73 -8.21
CA ASP A 15 -6.48 9.42 -9.61
C ASP A 15 -6.06 10.64 -10.46
N SER A 16 -5.28 10.38 -11.51
CA SER A 16 -4.31 11.31 -12.11
C SER A 16 -4.88 12.53 -12.85
N ASP A 17 -6.17 12.81 -12.74
CA ASP A 17 -6.81 13.90 -13.46
C ASP A 17 -6.68 15.24 -12.73
N LEU A 18 -6.33 15.24 -11.43
CA LEU A 18 -6.26 16.45 -10.61
C LEU A 18 -4.98 17.29 -10.80
N PHE A 19 -3.87 16.70 -11.26
CA PHE A 19 -2.53 17.33 -11.19
C PHE A 19 -1.89 17.68 -12.54
N HIS A 20 -2.65 17.62 -13.65
CA HIS A 20 -2.16 17.95 -15.00
C HIS A 20 -0.74 17.43 -15.31
N GLY A 21 -0.59 16.11 -15.50
CA GLY A 21 0.71 15.52 -15.88
C GLY A 21 0.65 14.01 -15.91
N ASP A 22 1.68 13.37 -16.46
CA ASP A 22 1.82 11.92 -16.32
C ASP A 22 2.42 11.61 -14.94
N PRO A 23 1.71 10.93 -14.02
CA PRO A 23 2.22 10.63 -12.67
C PRO A 23 3.51 9.80 -12.65
N LEU A 24 3.96 9.31 -13.81
CA LEU A 24 5.11 8.43 -13.97
C LEU A 24 6.24 9.08 -14.76
N GLU A 25 6.11 10.36 -15.09
CA GLU A 25 7.12 11.13 -15.82
C GLU A 25 8.46 11.14 -15.06
N ASN A 26 8.40 11.46 -13.77
CA ASN A 26 9.54 11.45 -12.87
C ASN A 26 9.08 11.15 -11.43
N ARG A 27 10.05 10.89 -10.53
CA ARG A 27 9.77 10.51 -9.14
C ARG A 27 9.04 11.61 -8.35
N ASN A 28 9.31 12.89 -8.65
CA ASN A 28 8.68 13.99 -7.94
C ASN A 28 7.20 14.11 -8.35
N THR A 29 6.91 14.06 -9.66
CA THR A 29 5.52 14.02 -10.14
C THR A 29 4.76 12.83 -9.56
N LEU A 30 5.38 11.66 -9.44
CA LEU A 30 4.79 10.50 -8.76
C LEU A 30 4.47 10.82 -7.31
N ARG A 31 5.43 11.39 -6.58
CA ARG A 31 5.29 11.74 -5.17
C ARG A 31 4.18 12.76 -4.92
N ASP A 32 3.96 13.70 -5.84
CA ASP A 32 2.90 14.70 -5.77
C ASP A 32 1.49 14.08 -5.87
N HIS A 33 1.37 12.87 -6.44
CA HIS A 33 0.13 12.09 -6.50
C HIS A 33 -0.10 11.22 -5.28
N LEU A 34 0.75 11.32 -4.25
CA LEU A 34 0.65 10.57 -3.02
C LEU A 34 0.46 11.52 -1.84
N ASP A 35 -0.55 11.26 -1.02
CA ASP A 35 -0.76 11.99 0.22
C ASP A 35 -0.75 11.06 1.43
N GLY A 36 -0.20 11.55 2.53
CA GLY A 36 -0.19 10.85 3.79
C GLY A 36 -1.55 10.96 4.47
N CYS A 37 -2.14 9.84 4.85
CA CYS A 37 -3.44 9.81 5.52
C CYS A 37 -3.32 9.31 6.95
N TYR A 38 -4.05 9.99 7.82
CA TYR A 38 -4.18 9.64 9.23
C TYR A 38 -5.45 8.82 9.41
N LEU A 39 -5.32 7.52 9.62
CA LEU A 39 -6.48 6.67 9.88
C LEU A 39 -6.51 6.25 11.34
N ALA A 40 -7.71 6.14 11.88
CA ALA A 40 -7.92 5.79 13.27
C ALA A 40 -7.67 4.31 13.54
N VAL A 41 -7.06 4.04 14.68
CA VAL A 41 -6.76 2.69 15.16
C VAL A 41 -7.40 2.40 16.52
N ASP A 42 -7.60 1.11 16.82
CA ASP A 42 -8.02 0.63 18.14
C ASP A 42 -6.85 0.54 19.14
N ALA A 43 -7.12 0.00 20.34
CA ALA A 43 -6.12 -0.13 21.40
C ALA A 43 -4.98 -1.10 21.03
N GLU A 44 -5.26 -2.04 20.14
CA GLU A 44 -4.31 -3.00 19.56
C GLU A 44 -3.63 -2.44 18.29
N ARG A 45 -3.82 -1.14 18.01
CA ARG A 45 -3.35 -0.43 16.82
C ARG A 45 -3.89 -1.02 15.50
N ARG A 46 -4.99 -1.77 15.53
CA ARG A 46 -5.62 -2.24 14.29
C ARG A 46 -6.47 -1.11 13.71
N LEU A 47 -6.48 -1.01 12.39
CA LEU A 47 -7.31 -0.04 11.70
C LEU A 47 -8.80 -0.25 12.04
N LEU A 48 -9.50 0.82 12.39
CA LEU A 48 -10.94 0.75 12.64
C LEU A 48 -11.69 0.40 11.35
N ALA A 49 -12.73 -0.44 11.46
CA ALA A 49 -13.39 -1.06 10.31
C ALA A 49 -14.06 -0.07 9.32
N ASN A 50 -14.37 1.14 9.77
CA ASN A 50 -15.00 2.19 8.98
C ASN A 50 -14.00 3.09 8.24
N GLU A 51 -12.72 3.09 8.59
CA GLU A 51 -11.73 4.04 8.06
C GLU A 51 -11.49 3.85 6.56
N LEU A 52 -11.29 2.61 6.10
CA LEU A 52 -11.15 2.31 4.67
C LEU A 52 -12.44 2.63 3.88
N PRO A 53 -13.63 2.20 4.34
CA PRO A 53 -14.88 2.61 3.70
C PRO A 53 -15.08 4.11 3.59
N GLU A 54 -14.78 4.86 4.64
CA GLU A 54 -14.92 6.31 4.68
C GLU A 54 -13.92 6.98 3.72
N LEU A 55 -12.64 6.60 3.78
CA LEU A 55 -11.60 7.15 2.92
C LEU A 55 -11.86 6.87 1.43
N LEU A 56 -12.30 5.66 1.10
CA LEU A 56 -12.63 5.28 -0.28
C LEU A 56 -14.06 5.66 -0.68
N ASN A 57 -14.83 6.29 0.22
CA ASN A 57 -16.25 6.61 0.02
C ASN A 57 -17.05 5.42 -0.55
N SER A 58 -16.81 4.22 -0.01
CA SER A 58 -17.41 2.97 -0.48
C SER A 58 -17.28 1.86 0.56
N THR A 59 -18.38 1.21 0.90
CA THR A 59 -18.36 -0.03 1.69
C THR A 59 -17.82 -1.23 0.91
N GLN A 60 -17.68 -1.10 -0.41
CA GLN A 60 -17.14 -2.13 -1.29
C GLN A 60 -15.77 -1.69 -1.82
N TYR A 61 -14.73 -2.30 -1.27
CA TYR A 61 -13.35 -2.16 -1.72
C TYR A 61 -12.74 -3.55 -1.94
N THR A 62 -11.65 -3.59 -2.67
CA THR A 62 -10.89 -4.80 -2.95
C THR A 62 -9.42 -4.56 -2.71
N LYS A 63 -8.71 -5.61 -2.29
CA LYS A 63 -7.26 -5.64 -2.34
C LYS A 63 -6.84 -5.65 -3.81
N VAL A 64 -5.94 -4.76 -4.19
CA VAL A 64 -5.38 -4.67 -5.52
C VAL A 64 -4.12 -5.53 -5.61
N CYS A 65 -3.13 -5.23 -4.78
CA CYS A 65 -1.91 -6.03 -4.68
C CYS A 65 -1.25 -5.87 -3.30
N SER A 66 -0.22 -6.68 -3.07
CA SER A 66 0.74 -6.50 -1.99
C SER A 66 2.14 -6.44 -2.58
N PHE A 67 3.01 -5.64 -1.97
CA PHE A 67 4.38 -5.44 -2.44
C PHE A 67 5.31 -5.10 -1.29
N PHE A 68 6.56 -5.51 -1.39
CA PHE A 68 7.56 -5.19 -0.37
C PHE A 68 8.13 -3.80 -0.60
N ASP A 69 8.58 -3.16 0.47
CA ASP A 69 9.45 -2.01 0.36
C ASP A 69 10.75 -2.41 -0.37
N ARG A 70 11.32 -1.47 -1.10
CA ARG A 70 12.64 -1.66 -1.72
C ARG A 70 13.72 -1.99 -0.69
N ASN A 71 13.61 -1.51 0.54
CA ASN A 71 14.58 -1.77 1.58
C ASN A 71 14.47 -3.22 2.09
N LYS A 72 15.29 -4.09 1.48
CA LYS A 72 15.35 -5.55 1.68
C LYS A 72 15.61 -6.02 3.11
N THR A 73 15.94 -5.14 4.05
CA THR A 73 16.18 -5.52 5.45
C THR A 73 14.91 -6.00 6.15
N ILE A 74 13.73 -5.90 5.53
CA ILE A 74 12.48 -6.14 6.25
C ILE A 74 11.49 -6.97 5.44
N PHE A 75 11.76 -8.28 5.38
CA PHE A 75 10.73 -9.26 5.03
C PHE A 75 9.57 -9.30 6.05
N ALA A 76 9.72 -8.67 7.22
CA ALA A 76 8.71 -8.68 8.27
C ALA A 76 7.44 -7.88 7.92
N TRP A 77 7.53 -6.86 7.07
CA TRP A 77 6.38 -6.04 6.68
C TRP A 77 6.35 -5.79 5.18
N HIS A 78 5.17 -5.42 4.69
CA HIS A 78 4.88 -5.16 3.30
C HIS A 78 3.83 -4.05 3.19
N TYR A 79 3.60 -3.57 1.99
CA TYR A 79 2.49 -2.69 1.69
C TYR A 79 1.35 -3.49 1.08
N THR A 80 0.12 -3.16 1.45
CA THR A 80 -1.10 -3.68 0.83
C THR A 80 -1.89 -2.51 0.27
N MET A 81 -2.25 -2.59 -1.02
CA MET A 81 -3.02 -1.56 -1.69
C MET A 81 -4.48 -1.99 -1.84
N TYR A 82 -5.39 -1.08 -1.55
CA TYR A 82 -6.83 -1.24 -1.70
C TYR A 82 -7.39 -0.17 -2.63
N ALA A 83 -8.44 -0.51 -3.37
CA ALA A 83 -9.20 0.43 -4.18
C ALA A 83 -10.69 0.09 -4.09
N ARG A 84 -11.53 1.03 -4.50
CA ARG A 84 -12.98 0.77 -4.67
C ARG A 84 -13.17 -0.37 -5.68
N ARG A 85 -14.09 -1.29 -5.39
CA ARG A 85 -14.34 -2.46 -6.27
C ARG A 85 -14.86 -2.04 -7.64
N ASP A 86 -15.88 -1.19 -7.65
CA ASP A 86 -16.57 -0.73 -8.86
C ASP A 86 -16.49 0.81 -8.93
N SER A 87 -15.36 1.33 -9.41
CA SER A 87 -15.18 2.76 -9.64
C SER A 87 -15.37 3.10 -11.12
N ASP A 88 -16.22 4.10 -11.37
CA ASP A 88 -16.41 4.77 -12.65
C ASP A 88 -15.41 5.93 -12.88
N GLY A 89 -14.50 6.15 -11.93
CA GLY A 89 -13.48 7.18 -11.99
C GLY A 89 -12.43 6.97 -13.10
N PRO A 90 -11.54 7.96 -13.25
CA PRO A 90 -10.43 7.86 -14.19
C PRO A 90 -9.47 6.72 -13.81
N THR A 91 -8.66 6.31 -14.78
CA THR A 91 -7.66 5.27 -14.55
C THR A 91 -6.58 5.78 -13.61
N ASN A 92 -6.38 5.09 -12.50
CA ASN A 92 -5.26 5.33 -11.61
C ASN A 92 -4.03 4.62 -12.16
N LYS A 93 -3.18 5.38 -12.86
CA LYS A 93 -1.98 4.84 -13.53
C LYS A 93 -0.99 4.22 -12.55
N ILE A 94 -0.79 4.83 -11.39
CA ILE A 94 0.10 4.32 -10.35
C ILE A 94 -0.39 2.95 -9.86
N ALA A 95 -1.66 2.87 -9.46
CA ALA A 95 -2.25 1.64 -8.97
C ALA A 95 -2.29 0.54 -10.05
N SER A 96 -2.55 0.92 -11.30
CA SER A 96 -2.59 -0.03 -12.43
C SER A 96 -1.23 -0.66 -12.71
N ILE A 97 -0.13 0.09 -12.58
CA ILE A 97 1.23 -0.45 -12.73
C ILE A 97 1.54 -1.46 -11.64
N LEU A 98 1.21 -1.12 -10.39
CA LEU A 98 1.43 -2.03 -9.26
C LEU A 98 0.57 -3.29 -9.36
N ASN A 99 -0.55 -3.22 -10.09
CA ASN A 99 -1.44 -4.35 -10.39
C ASN A 99 -1.04 -5.13 -11.65
N GLY A 100 0.25 -5.09 -12.05
CA GLY A 100 0.74 -5.80 -13.23
C GLY A 100 0.12 -5.32 -14.54
N GLY A 101 -0.27 -4.04 -14.62
CA GLY A 101 -0.91 -3.44 -15.79
C GLY A 101 -2.43 -3.64 -15.88
N LYS A 102 -3.04 -4.41 -14.97
CA LYS A 102 -4.50 -4.50 -14.87
C LYS A 102 -5.07 -3.15 -14.45
N THR A 103 -6.07 -2.67 -15.18
CA THR A 103 -6.65 -1.34 -14.95
C THR A 103 -7.30 -1.24 -13.57
N VAL A 104 -6.86 -0.25 -12.80
CA VAL A 104 -7.49 0.19 -11.55
C VAL A 104 -8.09 1.57 -11.79
N ARG A 105 -9.35 1.77 -11.39
CA ARG A 105 -10.07 3.03 -11.54
C ARG A 105 -10.31 3.70 -10.19
N GLY A 106 -10.31 5.02 -10.21
CA GLY A 106 -10.52 5.85 -9.04
C GLY A 106 -9.33 5.81 -8.06
N PRO A 107 -9.50 6.42 -6.89
CA PRO A 107 -8.45 6.48 -5.89
C PRO A 107 -8.12 5.11 -5.30
N ALA A 108 -6.89 4.98 -4.81
CA ALA A 108 -6.40 3.82 -4.09
C ALA A 108 -5.74 4.26 -2.79
N VAL A 109 -5.62 3.33 -1.83
CA VAL A 109 -4.95 3.55 -0.55
C VAL A 109 -3.96 2.43 -0.32
N ILE A 110 -2.76 2.79 0.11
CA ILE A 110 -1.70 1.88 0.52
C ILE A 110 -1.62 1.90 2.04
N LEU A 111 -1.65 0.73 2.64
CA LEU A 111 -1.44 0.50 4.06
C LEU A 111 -0.16 -0.30 4.27
N LYS A 112 0.50 -0.09 5.40
CA LYS A 112 1.53 -1.01 5.87
C LYS A 112 0.87 -2.21 6.55
N ASP A 113 1.39 -3.39 6.25
CA ASP A 113 0.78 -4.66 6.61
C ASP A 113 1.87 -5.69 6.96
N CYS A 114 1.49 -6.73 7.70
CA CYS A 114 2.41 -7.74 8.19
C CYS A 114 1.71 -9.09 8.39
N PRO A 115 2.46 -10.20 8.56
CA PRO A 115 1.89 -11.44 9.04
C PRO A 115 1.21 -11.25 10.40
N ALA A 116 0.10 -11.96 10.63
CA ALA A 116 -0.64 -11.87 11.89
C ALA A 116 0.22 -12.10 13.15
N SER A 117 1.26 -12.94 13.06
CA SER A 117 2.21 -13.22 14.14
C SER A 117 3.14 -12.06 14.49
N SER A 118 3.19 -11.02 13.66
CA SER A 118 4.10 -9.86 13.79
C SER A 118 3.33 -8.57 14.02
N TRP A 119 2.01 -8.63 14.23
CA TRP A 119 1.20 -7.41 14.38
C TRP A 119 1.61 -6.60 15.61
N ASP A 120 1.88 -7.26 16.72
CA ASP A 120 2.23 -6.62 17.99
C ASP A 120 3.54 -5.82 17.94
N THR A 121 4.40 -6.07 16.94
CA THR A 121 5.68 -5.38 16.76
C THR A 121 5.67 -4.39 15.61
N THR A 122 4.54 -4.23 14.93
CA THR A 122 4.50 -3.40 13.73
C THR A 122 4.33 -1.93 14.09
N ASP A 123 5.34 -1.15 13.73
CA ASP A 123 5.18 0.29 13.57
C ASP A 123 4.33 0.56 12.33
N LEU A 124 3.13 1.11 12.52
CA LEU A 124 2.20 1.45 11.46
C LEU A 124 2.58 2.71 10.69
N THR A 125 3.56 3.47 11.19
CA THR A 125 3.99 4.71 10.54
C THR A 125 4.41 4.43 9.10
N VAL A 126 3.80 5.17 8.17
CA VAL A 126 4.15 5.13 6.75
C VAL A 126 4.87 6.41 6.37
N ASN A 127 6.01 6.26 5.70
CA ASN A 127 6.70 7.37 5.06
C ASN A 127 6.30 7.43 3.57
N VAL A 128 5.66 8.52 3.18
CA VAL A 128 5.19 8.72 1.80
C VAL A 128 6.35 8.74 0.80
N ASP A 129 7.52 9.24 1.18
CA ASP A 129 8.71 9.28 0.30
C ASP A 129 9.28 7.88 0.05
N ASP A 130 9.25 7.01 1.06
CA ASP A 130 9.69 5.61 0.95
C ASP A 130 8.72 4.81 0.06
N VAL A 131 7.42 5.04 0.22
CA VAL A 131 6.40 4.48 -0.68
C VAL A 131 6.62 4.97 -2.10
N ALA A 132 6.80 6.27 -2.33
CA ALA A 132 7.08 6.84 -3.65
C ALA A 132 8.33 6.22 -4.29
N ALA A 133 9.42 6.08 -3.51
CA ALA A 133 10.66 5.47 -3.98
C ALA A 133 10.49 3.99 -4.34
N THR A 134 9.69 3.25 -3.57
CA THR A 134 9.36 1.84 -3.82
C THR A 134 8.55 1.69 -5.11
N ILE A 135 7.48 2.46 -5.28
CA ILE A 135 6.65 2.44 -6.49
C ILE A 135 7.49 2.81 -7.72
N TRP A 136 8.30 3.87 -7.61
CA TRP A 136 9.19 4.29 -8.69
C TRP A 136 10.17 3.19 -9.09
N TRP A 137 10.71 2.44 -8.12
CA TRP A 137 11.60 1.32 -8.40
C TRP A 137 10.89 0.18 -9.13
N TYR A 138 9.68 -0.21 -8.72
CA TYR A 138 8.89 -1.22 -9.42
C TYR A 138 8.61 -0.79 -10.86
N TRP A 139 8.16 0.46 -11.05
CA TRP A 139 7.93 1.03 -12.38
C TRP A 139 9.20 1.00 -13.26
N LYS A 140 10.31 1.56 -12.78
CA LYS A 140 11.54 1.69 -13.57
C LYS A 140 12.27 0.37 -13.81
N SER A 141 12.14 -0.59 -12.89
CA SER A 141 12.76 -1.90 -13.05
C SER A 141 11.96 -2.83 -13.96
N GLY A 142 10.66 -2.56 -14.16
CA GLY A 142 9.76 -3.46 -14.90
C GLY A 142 9.55 -4.80 -14.19
N ARG A 143 9.88 -4.90 -12.90
CA ARG A 143 9.68 -6.12 -12.12
C ARG A 143 8.19 -6.33 -11.89
N ASP A 144 7.79 -7.59 -12.00
CA ASP A 144 6.44 -8.02 -11.67
C ASP A 144 6.27 -8.00 -10.14
N VAL A 145 5.37 -7.13 -9.69
CA VAL A 145 5.10 -6.89 -8.27
C VAL A 145 4.59 -8.15 -7.58
N GLU A 146 3.66 -8.88 -8.21
CA GLU A 146 3.05 -10.08 -7.65
C GLU A 146 4.08 -11.20 -7.52
N ARG A 147 4.91 -11.36 -8.55
CA ARG A 147 6.00 -12.32 -8.54
C ARG A 147 7.03 -12.03 -7.44
N GLU A 148 7.52 -10.79 -7.34
CA GLU A 148 8.47 -10.38 -6.29
C GLU A 148 7.89 -10.60 -4.90
N PHE A 149 6.61 -10.23 -4.71
CA PHE A 149 5.93 -10.44 -3.44
C PHE A 149 5.83 -11.93 -3.10
N GLY A 150 5.49 -12.79 -4.06
CA GLY A 150 5.45 -14.23 -3.88
C GLY A 150 6.81 -14.84 -3.54
N GLU A 151 7.85 -14.48 -4.30
CA GLU A 151 9.22 -14.98 -4.08
C GLU A 151 9.76 -14.58 -2.70
N HIS A 152 9.62 -13.32 -2.31
CA HIS A 152 10.05 -12.83 -0.99
C HIS A 152 9.22 -13.41 0.17
N THR A 153 7.91 -13.59 -0.03
CA THR A 153 7.05 -14.24 0.97
C THR A 153 7.48 -15.69 1.19
N LEU A 154 7.82 -16.42 0.13
CA LEU A 154 8.31 -17.79 0.22
C LEU A 154 9.66 -17.86 0.96
N ILE A 155 10.61 -16.99 0.61
CA ILE A 155 11.92 -16.90 1.29
C ILE A 155 11.72 -16.67 2.79
N ARG A 156 10.81 -15.77 3.16
CA ARG A 156 10.49 -15.51 4.57
C ARG A 156 9.97 -16.75 5.29
N ILE A 157 8.97 -17.42 4.71
CA ILE A 157 8.36 -18.62 5.32
C ILE A 157 9.42 -19.70 5.55
N LEU A 158 10.25 -19.96 4.53
CA LEU A 158 11.33 -20.94 4.63
C LEU A 158 12.39 -20.55 5.65
N GLY A 159 12.74 -19.26 5.74
CA GLY A 159 13.69 -18.75 6.74
C GLY A 159 13.18 -18.91 8.18
N THR A 160 11.88 -18.67 8.42
CA THR A 160 11.27 -18.85 9.74
C THR A 160 11.18 -20.31 10.18
N GLU A 161 11.08 -21.27 9.24
CA GLU A 161 11.08 -22.70 9.56
C GLU A 161 12.47 -23.20 10.00
N THR A 162 13.56 -22.56 9.54
CA THR A 162 14.92 -22.89 9.94
C THR A 162 15.32 -22.40 11.33
N ASP A 163 14.74 -21.29 11.80
CA ASP A 163 15.04 -20.74 13.14
C ASP A 163 14.28 -21.45 14.27
N GLY A 164 13.34 -22.35 13.94
CA GLY A 164 12.54 -23.14 14.88
C GLY A 164 13.07 -24.56 15.16
N ARG A 165 14.32 -24.87 14.81
CA ARG A 165 14.96 -26.17 15.06
C ARG A 165 16.15 -26.08 16.01
#